data_AF-C4Y416-F1
#
_entry.id   AF-C4Y416-F1
#
_cell.length_a   1.000
_cell.length_b   1.000
_cell.length_c   1.000
_cell.angle_alpha   90.00
_cell.angle_beta   90.00
_cell.angle_gamma   90.00
#
_symmetry.space_group_name_H-M   'P 1'
#
loop_
_entity.id
_entity.type
_entity.pdbx_description
1 polymer ?
#
loop_
_entity_poly.entity_id
_entity_poly.type
_entity_poly.pdbx_seq_one_letter_code
_entity_poly.pdbx_strand_id
1 'polypeptide(L)'
;MVTFSAHEHNKGQRPHGYVMVIQDEKKNRFGCYLNEHLRATDHKRYYGNGECFLWKCEWYDENKRTGSEGEPHQKERFKAFMYTGMNDNMVYSNHDFIAIGSSHGQNGLWLDKALYSGVSYPCETFGNEILNEPHDNKEKYGKFKVMGLEVWRVGALD
;
A
#
# COMPACT_ATOMS: atom_id res chain seq x y z
N MET A 1 -28.16 -5.80 -49.57
CA MET A 1 -28.32 -6.40 -48.23
C MET A 1 -26.95 -6.36 -47.58
N VAL A 2 -26.70 -5.41 -46.68
CA VAL A 2 -25.42 -5.26 -46.00
C VAL A 2 -25.53 -5.99 -44.67
N THR A 3 -24.75 -7.05 -44.49
CA THR A 3 -24.65 -7.77 -43.22
C THR A 3 -23.70 -7.02 -42.29
N PHE A 4 -24.22 -6.56 -41.16
CA PHE A 4 -23.40 -6.06 -40.07
C PHE A 4 -22.76 -7.26 -39.36
N SER A 5 -21.44 -7.38 -39.45
CA SER A 5 -20.68 -8.27 -38.56
C SER A 5 -20.84 -7.74 -37.14
N ALA A 6 -21.50 -8.49 -36.27
CA ALA A 6 -21.46 -8.24 -34.84
C ALA A 6 -20.00 -8.36 -34.41
N HIS A 7 -19.36 -7.22 -34.10
CA HIS A 7 -18.12 -7.25 -33.35
C HIS A 7 -18.45 -7.89 -32.01
N GLU A 8 -17.97 -9.12 -31.79
CA GLU A 8 -17.82 -9.63 -30.44
C GLU A 8 -17.02 -8.58 -29.69
N HIS A 9 -17.67 -7.90 -28.75
CA HIS A 9 -16.94 -7.17 -27.73
C HIS A 9 -16.03 -8.19 -27.07
N ASN A 10 -14.75 -8.12 -27.39
CA ASN A 10 -13.70 -8.71 -26.57
C ASN A 10 -13.98 -8.17 -25.17
N LYS A 11 -14.59 -9.01 -24.31
CA LYS A 11 -14.81 -8.68 -22.91
C LYS A 11 -13.40 -8.55 -22.36
N GLY A 12 -12.87 -7.33 -22.31
CA GLY A 12 -11.53 -7.08 -21.80
C GLY A 12 -11.41 -7.80 -20.46
N GLN A 13 -10.36 -8.61 -20.30
CA GLN A 13 -10.06 -9.23 -19.01
C GLN A 13 -10.12 -8.12 -17.96
N ARG A 14 -10.98 -8.30 -16.96
CA ARG A 14 -11.10 -7.31 -15.89
C ARG A 14 -9.73 -7.20 -15.23
N PRO A 15 -9.20 -5.98 -15.01
CA PRO A 15 -7.88 -5.82 -14.42
C PRO A 15 -7.81 -6.52 -13.05
N HIS A 16 -6.69 -7.19 -12.78
CA HIS A 16 -6.43 -7.85 -11.51
C HIS A 16 -5.74 -6.87 -10.56
N GLY A 17 -6.33 -6.68 -9.38
CA GLY A 17 -5.69 -5.96 -8.28
C GLY A 17 -4.95 -6.90 -7.34
N TYR A 18 -4.03 -6.35 -6.55
CA TYR A 18 -3.28 -7.10 -5.54
C TYR A 18 -3.26 -6.30 -4.23
N VAL A 19 -3.74 -6.89 -3.15
CA VAL A 19 -3.65 -6.31 -1.80
C VAL A 19 -2.52 -6.99 -1.05
N MET A 20 -1.51 -6.21 -0.67
CA MET A 20 -0.49 -6.65 0.27
C MET A 20 -0.91 -6.26 1.69
N VAL A 21 -0.82 -7.22 2.60
CA VAL A 21 -1.09 -7.04 4.04
C VAL A 21 0.17 -7.40 4.81
N ILE A 22 0.66 -6.47 5.62
CA ILE A 22 1.79 -6.66 6.52
C ILE A 22 1.30 -6.54 7.95
N GLN A 23 1.74 -7.47 8.79
CA GLN A 23 1.67 -7.34 10.24
C GLN A 23 3.07 -7.27 10.84
N ASP A 24 3.33 -6.25 11.66
CA ASP A 24 4.63 -6.08 12.32
C ASP A 24 4.71 -6.70 13.73
N GLU A 25 5.87 -6.55 14.37
CA GLU A 25 6.15 -7.00 15.74
C GLU A 25 5.31 -6.31 16.82
N LYS A 26 4.80 -5.10 16.54
CA LYS A 26 3.88 -4.34 17.40
C LYS A 26 2.41 -4.64 17.11
N LYS A 27 2.12 -5.62 16.23
CA LYS A 27 0.78 -6.00 15.77
C LYS A 27 0.07 -4.93 14.94
N ASN A 28 0.79 -3.91 14.46
CA ASN A 28 0.23 -2.97 13.49
C ASN A 28 -0.06 -3.69 12.17
N ARG A 29 -1.10 -3.23 11.46
CA ARG A 29 -1.47 -3.75 10.14
C ARG A 29 -1.50 -2.64 9.12
N PHE A 30 -0.79 -2.83 8.03
CA PHE A 30 -0.65 -1.85 6.95
C PHE A 30 -0.25 -2.54 5.66
N GLY A 31 -0.25 -1.80 4.55
CA GLY A 31 0.18 -2.36 3.28
C GLY A 31 -0.20 -1.48 2.11
N CYS A 32 -0.48 -2.12 0.98
CA CYS A 32 -0.79 -1.44 -0.27
C CYS A 32 -1.85 -2.19 -1.09
N TYR A 33 -2.48 -1.46 -2.00
CA TYR A 33 -3.13 -2.02 -3.17
C TYR A 33 -2.29 -1.70 -4.41
N LEU A 34 -2.11 -2.69 -5.28
CA LEU A 34 -1.38 -2.59 -6.54
C LEU A 34 -2.31 -2.98 -7.70
N ASN A 35 -2.26 -2.21 -8.79
CA ASN A 35 -3.03 -2.47 -10.01
C ASN A 35 -2.44 -3.59 -10.90
N GLU A 36 -1.22 -4.03 -10.59
CA GLU A 36 -0.53 -5.13 -11.27
C GLU A 36 0.39 -5.88 -10.30
N HIS A 37 0.83 -7.09 -10.68
CA HIS A 37 1.67 -7.93 -9.83
C HIS A 37 3.08 -7.34 -9.66
N LEU A 38 3.72 -7.69 -8.54
CA LEU A 38 5.12 -7.32 -8.30
C LEU A 38 6.06 -8.00 -9.31
N ARG A 39 6.98 -7.23 -9.87
CA ARG A 39 7.96 -7.70 -10.86
C ARG A 39 9.37 -7.58 -10.29
N ALA A 40 10.11 -8.69 -10.24
CA ALA A 40 11.53 -8.63 -9.95
C ALA A 40 12.27 -8.37 -11.27
N THR A 41 12.49 -7.08 -11.59
CA THR A 41 13.23 -6.70 -12.81
C THR A 41 14.47 -5.89 -12.46
N ASP A 42 15.60 -6.23 -13.07
CA ASP A 42 16.86 -5.49 -12.88
C ASP A 42 16.86 -4.10 -13.52
N HIS A 43 15.88 -3.82 -14.40
CA HIS A 43 15.72 -2.50 -14.99
C HIS A 43 15.21 -1.51 -13.93
N LYS A 44 15.91 -0.39 -13.77
CA LYS A 44 15.54 0.72 -12.88
C LYS A 44 14.30 1.47 -13.40
N ARG A 45 13.13 0.86 -13.34
CA ARG A 45 11.88 1.44 -13.86
C ARG A 45 10.75 1.27 -12.86
N TYR A 46 10.08 2.40 -12.57
CA TYR A 46 8.82 2.38 -11.86
C TYR A 46 7.70 1.83 -12.76
N TYR A 47 6.79 1.07 -12.17
CA TYR A 47 5.59 0.53 -12.80
C TYR A 47 4.39 0.70 -11.87
N GLY A 48 3.20 0.37 -12.35
CA GLY A 48 1.92 0.68 -11.71
C GLY A 48 1.29 1.96 -12.26
N ASN A 49 0.05 2.23 -11.82
CA ASN A 49 -0.73 3.40 -12.21
C ASN A 49 -1.34 4.10 -10.98
N GLY A 50 -2.13 5.15 -11.22
CA GLY A 50 -2.79 5.93 -10.16
C GLY A 50 -3.88 5.20 -9.37
N GLU A 51 -4.19 3.93 -9.68
CA GLU A 51 -5.07 3.09 -8.87
C GLU A 51 -4.36 2.50 -7.67
N CYS A 52 -3.02 2.50 -7.65
CA CYS A 52 -2.23 2.12 -6.47
C CYS A 52 -2.51 3.05 -5.29
N PHE A 53 -2.51 2.50 -4.08
CA PHE A 53 -2.59 3.28 -2.84
C PHE A 53 -1.94 2.54 -1.67
N LEU A 54 -1.50 3.29 -0.66
CA LEU A 54 -1.05 2.75 0.62
C LEU A 54 -2.20 2.78 1.64
N TRP A 55 -2.14 1.93 2.65
CA TRP A 55 -3.13 1.95 3.73
C TRP A 55 -2.51 1.51 5.05
N LYS A 56 -3.14 1.93 6.16
CA LYS A 56 -2.82 1.48 7.52
C LYS A 56 -4.08 1.34 8.36
N CYS A 57 -4.01 0.46 9.35
CA CYS A 57 -4.87 0.46 10.51
C CYS A 57 -4.12 1.10 11.67
N GLU A 58 -4.75 2.02 12.39
CA GLU A 58 -4.17 2.58 13.61
C GLU A 58 -5.14 2.55 14.78
N TRP A 59 -4.57 2.34 15.96
CA TRP A 59 -5.29 2.38 17.22
C TRP A 59 -5.49 3.82 17.66
N TYR A 60 -6.70 4.14 18.11
CA TYR A 60 -7.02 5.43 18.71
C TYR A 60 -7.92 5.22 19.93
N ASP A 61 -7.84 6.16 20.87
CA ASP A 61 -8.73 6.20 22.02
C ASP A 61 -10.01 6.94 21.63
N GLU A 62 -11.15 6.23 21.66
CA GLU A 62 -12.44 6.78 21.29
C GLU A 62 -12.86 7.94 22.20
N ASN A 63 -12.50 7.89 23.48
CA ASN A 63 -12.82 8.92 24.47
C ASN A 63 -12.24 10.29 24.09
N LYS A 64 -11.04 10.32 23.50
CA LYS A 64 -10.43 11.57 23.01
C LYS A 64 -11.24 12.23 21.89
N ARG A 65 -12.07 11.47 21.17
CA ARG A 65 -12.92 11.99 20.09
C ARG A 65 -14.29 12.42 20.60
N THR A 66 -14.88 11.69 21.53
CA THR A 66 -16.20 11.96 22.10
C THR A 66 -16.17 12.95 23.26
N GLY A 67 -14.99 13.20 23.83
CA GLY A 67 -14.84 14.00 25.05
C GLY A 67 -15.38 13.30 26.30
N SER A 68 -15.60 11.98 26.24
CA SER A 68 -16.07 11.21 27.38
C SER A 68 -14.93 10.89 28.34
N GLU A 69 -15.17 11.01 29.64
CA GLU A 69 -14.24 10.58 30.66
C GLU A 69 -14.51 9.11 31.02
N GLY A 70 -13.45 8.31 31.14
CA GLY A 70 -13.53 6.89 31.45
C GLY A 70 -12.28 6.12 31.04
N GLU A 71 -12.31 4.80 31.26
CA GLU A 71 -11.23 3.89 30.84
C GLU A 71 -10.98 4.02 29.32
N PRO A 72 -9.72 3.94 28.86
CA PRO A 72 -9.38 4.05 27.44
C PRO A 72 -10.12 3.01 26.61
N HIS A 73 -10.94 3.47 25.66
CA HIS A 73 -11.64 2.59 24.72
C HIS A 73 -10.86 2.58 23.41
N GLN A 74 -9.88 1.67 23.31
CA GLN A 74 -9.09 1.54 22.08
C GLN A 74 -9.93 0.95 20.95
N LYS A 75 -9.99 1.68 19.83
CA LYS A 75 -10.56 1.24 18.57
C LYS A 75 -9.53 1.32 17.46
N GLU A 76 -9.68 0.47 16.47
CA GLU A 76 -8.87 0.49 15.26
C GLU A 76 -9.61 1.29 14.18
N ARG A 77 -8.91 2.14 13.44
CA ARG A 77 -9.44 2.83 12.26
C ARG A 77 -8.58 2.53 11.04
N PHE A 78 -9.26 2.30 9.91
CA PHE A 78 -8.63 2.18 8.61
C PHE A 78 -8.40 3.56 7.98
N LYS A 79 -7.23 3.75 7.38
CA LYS A 79 -6.85 4.92 6.58
C LYS A 79 -6.27 4.45 5.25
N ALA A 80 -6.77 5.01 4.15
CA ALA A 80 -6.19 4.85 2.81
C ALA A 80 -5.53 6.16 2.36
N PHE A 81 -4.40 6.02 1.70
CA PHE A 81 -3.56 7.10 1.18
C PHE A 81 -3.49 6.97 -0.33
N MET A 82 -4.39 7.70 -1.00
CA MET A 82 -4.58 7.64 -2.44
C MET A 82 -3.45 8.34 -3.19
N TYR A 83 -3.25 7.98 -4.46
CA TYR A 83 -2.33 8.67 -5.34
C TYR A 83 -2.61 10.19 -5.39
N THR A 84 -1.56 11.00 -5.22
CA THR A 84 -1.68 12.47 -5.13
C THR A 84 -1.57 13.20 -6.46
N GLY A 85 -1.03 12.56 -7.51
CA GLY A 85 -0.68 13.24 -8.76
C GLY A 85 0.70 13.91 -8.76
N MET A 86 1.45 13.88 -7.66
CA MET A 86 2.72 14.62 -7.54
C MET A 86 3.88 14.00 -8.32
N ASN A 87 3.89 12.67 -8.46
CA ASN A 87 4.88 11.92 -9.24
C ASN A 87 4.37 10.49 -9.53
N ASP A 88 4.87 9.86 -10.59
CA ASP A 88 4.43 8.50 -10.99
C ASP A 88 5.31 7.36 -10.44
N ASN A 89 6.03 7.58 -9.33
CA ASN A 89 6.94 6.59 -8.75
C ASN A 89 6.16 5.55 -7.89
N MET A 90 5.26 4.81 -8.51
CA MET A 90 4.30 3.93 -7.81
C MET A 90 4.98 2.71 -7.18
N VAL A 91 5.61 1.86 -8.00
CA VAL A 91 6.26 0.64 -7.53
C VAL A 91 7.61 0.48 -8.21
N TYR A 92 8.63 0.18 -7.43
CA TYR A 92 9.93 -0.23 -7.94
C TYR A 92 10.44 -1.41 -7.12
N SER A 93 10.61 -2.55 -7.78
CA SER A 93 11.08 -3.77 -7.15
C SER A 93 12.08 -4.49 -8.04
N ASN A 94 13.05 -5.13 -7.40
CA ASN A 94 14.05 -5.97 -8.03
C ASN A 94 14.35 -7.17 -7.11
N HIS A 95 15.44 -7.88 -7.35
CA HIS A 95 15.82 -9.02 -6.50
C HIS A 95 16.27 -8.65 -5.09
N ASP A 96 16.55 -7.37 -4.82
CA ASP A 96 17.06 -6.89 -3.54
C ASP A 96 16.00 -6.23 -2.65
N PHE A 97 14.91 -5.70 -3.23
CA PHE A 97 13.86 -5.02 -2.47
C PHE A 97 12.54 -4.86 -3.24
N ILE A 98 11.50 -4.49 -2.48
CA ILE A 98 10.26 -3.92 -2.98
C ILE A 98 10.09 -2.51 -2.40
N ALA A 99 9.86 -1.52 -3.25
CA ALA A 99 9.61 -0.13 -2.87
C ALA A 99 8.28 0.33 -3.47
N ILE A 100 7.42 0.95 -2.66
CA ILE A 100 6.08 1.40 -3.03
C ILE A 100 5.92 2.85 -2.59
N GLY A 101 5.68 3.73 -3.56
CA GLY A 101 5.56 5.18 -3.40
C GLY A 101 6.88 5.82 -3.06
N SER A 102 7.60 6.34 -4.04
CA SER A 102 8.93 6.93 -3.82
C SER A 102 8.98 8.43 -4.06
N SER A 103 9.46 9.17 -3.05
CA SER A 103 9.76 10.59 -3.13
C SER A 103 11.18 10.85 -2.67
N HIS A 104 12.05 11.31 -3.57
CA HIS A 104 13.44 11.63 -3.25
C HIS A 104 14.22 10.44 -2.62
N GLY A 105 13.89 9.20 -2.99
CA GLY A 105 14.50 7.98 -2.46
C GLY A 105 13.92 7.50 -1.13
N GLN A 106 12.97 8.23 -0.54
CA GLN A 106 12.19 7.80 0.61
C GLN A 106 10.92 7.10 0.12
N ASN A 107 10.64 5.92 0.68
CA ASN A 107 9.55 5.07 0.21
C ASN A 107 8.44 5.00 1.25
N GLY A 108 7.19 5.14 0.80
CA GLY A 108 6.00 4.95 1.61
C GLY A 108 5.99 3.58 2.29
N LEU A 109 6.38 2.55 1.53
CA LEU A 109 6.63 1.21 2.03
C LEU A 109 7.84 0.61 1.31
N TRP A 110 8.83 0.14 2.08
CA TRP A 110 9.99 -0.57 1.58
C TRP A 110 10.18 -1.89 2.33
N LEU A 111 10.51 -2.96 1.60
CA LEU A 111 10.84 -4.29 2.13
C LEU A 111 12.17 -4.77 1.55
N ASP A 112 12.96 -5.44 2.38
CA ASP A 112 14.19 -6.10 1.95
C ASP A 112 13.93 -7.40 1.15
N LYS A 113 14.98 -7.93 0.50
CA LYS A 113 14.93 -9.20 -0.24
C LYS A 113 14.47 -10.40 0.56
N ALA A 114 14.66 -10.36 1.88
CA ALA A 114 14.27 -11.45 2.77
C ALA A 114 12.78 -11.36 3.15
N LEU A 115 12.10 -10.29 2.74
CA LEU A 115 10.74 -9.95 3.15
C LEU A 115 10.60 -9.94 4.67
N TYR A 116 11.67 -9.55 5.37
CA TYR A 116 11.78 -9.62 6.82
C TYR A 116 11.87 -8.24 7.44
N SER A 117 12.67 -7.35 6.87
CA SER A 117 12.86 -5.99 7.38
C SER A 117 12.21 -5.00 6.44
N GLY A 118 11.57 -3.98 7.00
CA GLY A 118 11.02 -2.89 6.22
C GLY A 118 11.14 -1.53 6.87
N VAL A 119 10.90 -0.51 6.05
CA VAL A 119 10.89 0.89 6.45
C VAL A 119 9.71 1.61 5.80
N SER A 120 9.07 2.51 6.52
CA SER A 120 8.03 3.39 6.00
C SER A 120 8.41 4.86 6.26
N TYR A 121 8.40 5.66 5.19
CA TYR A 121 8.50 7.10 5.22
C TYR A 121 7.17 7.74 4.83
N PRO A 122 6.88 8.98 5.26
CA PRO A 122 5.96 9.82 4.51
C PRO A 122 6.49 10.03 3.08
N CYS A 123 5.62 9.96 2.07
CA CYS A 123 6.01 10.27 0.68
C CYS A 123 4.96 11.12 -0.02
N GLU A 124 5.39 11.91 -1.00
CA GLU A 124 4.53 12.78 -1.80
C GLU A 124 3.68 11.97 -2.78
N THR A 125 4.11 10.78 -3.21
CA THR A 125 3.36 9.94 -4.17
C THR A 125 1.97 9.59 -3.64
N PHE A 126 1.85 9.28 -2.34
CA PHE A 126 0.58 8.90 -1.71
C PHE A 126 0.13 9.86 -0.60
N GLY A 127 0.96 10.82 -0.21
CA GLY A 127 0.67 11.71 0.93
C GLY A 127 0.50 10.92 2.24
N ASN A 128 1.15 9.76 2.36
CA ASN A 128 1.00 8.89 3.52
C ASN A 128 1.79 9.40 4.72
N GLU A 129 1.33 9.01 5.91
CA GLU A 129 2.10 9.06 7.15
C GLU A 129 3.02 7.83 7.24
N ILE A 130 3.84 7.73 8.30
CA ILE A 130 4.50 6.48 8.66
C ILE A 130 3.41 5.41 8.89
N LEU A 131 3.50 4.29 8.16
CA LEU A 131 2.45 3.28 8.14
C LEU A 131 2.41 2.42 9.41
N ASN A 132 3.57 2.15 10.00
CA ASN A 132 3.72 1.25 11.15
C ASN A 132 3.75 1.98 12.51
N GLU A 133 3.36 3.25 12.55
CA GLU A 133 3.34 4.07 13.77
C GLU A 133 2.07 4.93 13.80
N PRO A 134 1.60 5.39 14.98
CA PRO A 134 0.48 6.33 15.08
C PRO A 134 0.79 7.68 14.39
N HIS A 135 -0.25 8.39 13.94
CA HIS A 135 -0.13 9.71 13.30
C HIS A 135 0.64 10.76 14.13
N ASP A 136 0.55 10.73 15.46
CA ASP A 136 1.19 11.72 16.35
C ASP A 136 2.67 11.43 16.63
N ASN A 137 3.23 10.40 16.00
CA ASN A 137 4.65 10.10 16.08
C ASN A 137 5.48 11.24 15.44
N LYS A 138 6.55 11.66 16.13
CA LYS A 138 7.49 12.71 15.67
C LYS A 138 8.68 12.16 14.90
N GLU A 139 8.77 10.84 14.74
CA GLU A 139 9.82 10.21 13.96
C GLU A 139 9.74 10.59 12.48
N LYS A 140 10.90 10.56 11.81
CA LYS A 140 10.98 10.81 10.36
C LYS A 140 10.56 9.60 9.53
N TYR A 141 10.70 8.41 10.10
CA TYR A 141 10.38 7.12 9.48
C TYR A 141 10.18 6.05 10.55
N GLY A 142 9.51 4.96 10.20
CA GLY A 142 9.33 3.79 11.05
C GLY A 142 10.04 2.57 10.47
N LYS A 143 10.86 1.90 11.29
CA LYS A 143 11.39 0.57 10.97
C LYS A 143 10.47 -0.50 11.54
N PHE A 144 10.33 -1.61 10.84
CA PHE A 144 9.52 -2.73 11.30
C PHE A 144 10.12 -4.07 10.85
N LYS A 145 9.85 -5.12 11.63
CA LYS A 145 10.01 -6.51 11.21
C LYS A 145 8.67 -7.09 10.78
N VAL A 146 8.68 -7.86 9.71
CA VAL A 146 7.51 -8.55 9.17
C VAL A 146 7.26 -9.83 9.97
N MET A 147 6.14 -9.87 10.68
CA MET A 147 5.65 -11.06 11.39
C MET A 147 4.62 -11.85 10.58
N GLY A 148 3.89 -11.16 9.70
CA GLY A 148 2.98 -11.75 8.73
C GLY A 148 2.99 -10.94 7.44
N LEU A 149 3.00 -11.63 6.31
CA LEU A 149 2.90 -11.04 4.97
C LEU A 149 1.94 -11.88 4.14
N GLU A 150 0.90 -11.25 3.62
CA GLU A 150 -0.06 -11.86 2.71
C GLU A 150 -0.20 -11.01 1.45
N VAL A 151 -0.40 -11.66 0.30
CA VAL A 151 -0.74 -11.00 -0.96
C VAL A 151 -1.99 -11.65 -1.52
N TRP A 152 -3.04 -10.86 -1.65
CA TRP A 152 -4.35 -11.29 -2.13
C TRP A 152 -4.58 -10.73 -3.53
N ARG A 153 -4.86 -11.60 -4.50
CA ARG A 153 -5.34 -11.16 -5.82
C ARG A 153 -6.84 -10.84 -5.73
N VAL A 154 -7.22 -9.67 -6.22
CA VAL A 154 -8.60 -9.18 -6.29
C VAL A 154 -9.02 -9.12 -7.75
N GLY A 155 -10.10 -9.81 -8.09
CA GLY A 155 -10.59 -9.91 -9.46
C GLY A 155 -11.03 -11.32 -9.80
N ALA A 156 -11.66 -11.47 -10.96
CA ALA A 156 -12.14 -12.77 -11.42
C ALA A 156 -10.97 -13.68 -11.86
N LEU A 157 -11.13 -14.99 -11.68
CA LEU A 157 -10.08 -16.00 -11.96
C LEU A 157 -10.13 -16.55 -13.40
N ASP A 158 -10.99 -15.98 -14.23
CA ASP A 158 -11.35 -16.40 -15.59
C ASP A 158 -10.17 -16.93 -16.44
#